data_AF-A0A975YGS6-F1
#
_entry.id   AF-A0A975YGS6-F1
#
_cell.length_a   1.000
_cell.length_b   1.000
_cell.length_c   1.000
_cell.angle_alpha   90.00
_cell.angle_beta   90.00
_cell.angle_gamma   90.00
#
_symmetry.space_group_name_H-M   'P 1'
#
loop_
_entity.id
_entity.type
_entity.pdbx_description
1 polymer ?
#
loop_
_entity_poly.entity_id
_entity_poly.type
_entity_poly.pdbx_seq_one_letter_code
_entity_poly.pdbx_strand_id
1 'polypeptide(L)'
;MRALALILVTLLPGQAGAVGLACTFTMICSPLTDCQTHPGVPFRFDVLSGAYSFVSDGGLIFGTPLSHIAAPAIAVLFESGADSTILLTVSGGGEAVMTQQDLSSAGGVQSVSYFGTCEPDA
;
A
#
# COMPACT_ATOMS: atom_id res chain seq x y z
N MET A 1 -34.06 -13.10 44.18
CA MET A 1 -32.77 -12.39 44.25
C MET A 1 -31.88 -12.98 43.16
N ARG A 2 -31.98 -12.51 41.90
CA ARG A 2 -31.16 -11.44 41.29
C ARG A 2 -29.64 -11.70 41.38
N ALA A 3 -29.07 -12.16 40.26
CA ALA A 3 -27.78 -11.80 39.66
C ALA A 3 -27.54 -12.80 38.51
N LEU A 4 -28.01 -12.61 37.28
CA LEU A 4 -27.55 -11.66 36.25
C LEU A 4 -26.09 -11.20 36.41
N ALA A 5 -25.18 -11.86 35.71
CA ALA A 5 -23.85 -11.40 35.29
C ALA A 5 -23.10 -12.61 34.71
N LEU A 6 -22.43 -12.59 33.57
CA LEU A 6 -22.14 -11.57 32.57
C LEU A 6 -21.65 -12.41 31.38
N ILE A 7 -22.31 -12.33 30.23
CA ILE A 7 -21.79 -12.90 28.99
C ILE A 7 -20.61 -12.01 28.61
N LEU A 8 -19.42 -12.40 29.02
CA LEU A 8 -18.17 -11.82 28.56
C LEU A 8 -17.87 -12.46 27.20
N VAL A 9 -18.61 -12.04 26.16
CA VAL A 9 -18.09 -12.17 24.79
C VAL A 9 -16.87 -11.27 24.77
N THR A 10 -15.73 -11.91 24.95
CA THR A 10 -14.41 -11.39 24.64
C THR A 10 -14.51 -10.59 23.35
N LEU A 11 -14.37 -9.26 23.46
CA LEU A 11 -13.81 -8.43 22.41
C LEU A 11 -12.39 -8.95 22.17
N LEU A 12 -12.27 -10.07 21.45
CA LEU A 12 -11.05 -10.29 20.71
C LEU A 12 -10.98 -9.11 19.76
N PRO A 13 -9.86 -8.35 19.71
CA PRO A 13 -9.62 -7.52 18.56
C PRO A 13 -9.70 -8.48 17.38
N GLY A 14 -10.80 -8.39 16.63
CA GLY A 14 -10.93 -9.12 15.39
C GLY A 14 -9.67 -8.79 14.64
N GLN A 15 -8.89 -9.83 14.32
CA GLN A 15 -7.91 -9.75 13.26
C GLN A 15 -8.76 -9.34 12.08
N ALA A 16 -8.86 -8.03 11.83
CA ALA A 16 -9.41 -7.51 10.60
C ALA A 16 -8.53 -8.18 9.57
N GLY A 17 -9.06 -9.25 8.94
CA GLY A 17 -8.34 -9.99 7.93
C GLY A 17 -7.88 -8.93 6.97
N ALA A 18 -6.57 -8.72 6.87
CA ALA A 18 -6.04 -7.61 6.12
C ALA A 18 -6.56 -7.80 4.69
N VAL A 19 -7.49 -6.93 4.32
CA VAL A 19 -8.15 -6.95 3.02
C VAL A 19 -7.15 -6.33 2.05
N GLY A 20 -7.09 -6.84 0.82
CA GLY A 20 -6.28 -6.25 -0.24
C GLY A 20 -6.66 -4.77 -0.48
N LEU A 21 -5.90 -4.09 -1.33
CA LEU A 21 -6.19 -2.74 -1.77
C LEU A 21 -6.37 -2.72 -3.29
N ALA A 22 -7.49 -2.16 -3.73
CA ALA A 22 -7.70 -1.77 -5.12
C ALA A 22 -7.44 -0.27 -5.25
N CYS A 23 -6.41 0.08 -6.03
CA CYS A 23 -5.97 1.46 -6.22
C CYS A 23 -6.22 1.94 -7.65
N THR A 24 -6.56 3.21 -7.80
CA THR A 24 -6.67 3.88 -9.10
C THR A 24 -5.84 5.15 -9.08
N PHE A 25 -4.73 5.16 -9.83
CA PHE A 25 -3.82 6.30 -9.92
C PHE A 25 -4.17 7.18 -11.13
N THR A 26 -4.46 8.45 -10.89
CA THR A 26 -4.94 9.39 -11.90
C THR A 26 -3.92 10.48 -12.22
N MET A 27 -2.83 10.59 -11.47
CA MET A 27 -1.77 11.54 -11.75
C MET A 27 -0.39 10.90 -11.58
N ILE A 28 0.52 11.18 -12.50
CA ILE A 28 1.88 10.63 -12.53
C ILE A 28 2.87 11.78 -12.64
N CYS A 29 3.80 11.88 -11.70
CA CYS A 29 4.83 12.92 -11.65
C CYS A 29 6.22 12.27 -11.71
N SER A 30 7.15 12.87 -12.47
CA SER A 30 8.53 12.40 -12.61
C SER A 30 9.50 13.59 -12.67
N PRO A 31 10.76 13.46 -12.22
CA PRO A 31 11.79 14.47 -12.40
C PRO A 31 12.04 14.85 -13.86
N LEU A 32 11.71 13.95 -14.80
CA LEU A 32 11.94 14.16 -16.22
C LEU A 32 10.76 14.85 -16.93
N THR A 33 9.58 14.87 -16.32
CA THR A 33 8.34 15.36 -16.93
C THR A 33 7.38 15.95 -15.89
N ASP A 34 6.72 17.07 -16.23
CA ASP A 34 5.66 17.62 -15.38
C ASP A 34 4.56 16.59 -15.08
N CYS A 35 3.85 16.77 -13.96
CA CYS A 35 2.75 15.90 -13.56
C CYS A 35 1.69 15.78 -14.66
N GLN A 36 1.43 14.55 -15.10
CA GLN A 36 0.44 14.25 -16.13
C GLN A 36 -0.79 13.59 -15.51
N THR A 37 -1.97 14.01 -15.95
CA THR A 37 -3.24 13.34 -15.60
C THR A 37 -3.46 12.13 -16.51
N HIS A 38 -3.90 11.03 -15.93
CA HIS A 38 -4.27 9.78 -16.59
C HIS A 38 -5.73 9.41 -16.29
N PRO A 39 -6.38 8.61 -17.16
CA PRO A 39 -7.77 8.18 -16.98
C PRO A 39 -8.00 7.22 -15.80
N GLY A 40 -6.97 6.93 -14.99
CA GLY A 40 -6.99 5.95 -13.92
C GLY A 40 -6.23 4.69 -14.31
N VAL A 41 -5.02 4.55 -13.79
CA VAL A 41 -4.23 3.32 -13.90
C VAL A 41 -4.62 2.42 -12.72
N PRO A 42 -5.30 1.29 -12.95
CA PRO A 42 -5.66 0.37 -11.89
C PRO A 42 -4.43 -0.37 -11.39
N PHE A 43 -4.32 -0.53 -10.07
CA PHE A 43 -3.26 -1.29 -9.43
C PHE A 43 -3.83 -2.04 -8.23
N ARG A 44 -3.40 -3.28 -8.00
CA ARG A 44 -3.90 -4.11 -6.89
C ARG A 44 -2.75 -4.53 -5.98
N PHE A 45 -3.01 -4.46 -4.68
CA PHE A 45 -2.15 -5.02 -3.64
C PHE A 45 -2.95 -6.07 -2.87
N ASP A 46 -2.64 -7.34 -3.08
CA ASP A 46 -3.23 -8.43 -2.32
C ASP A 46 -2.63 -8.51 -0.92
N VAL A 47 -3.27 -9.26 -0.03
CA VAL A 47 -2.68 -9.64 1.26
C VAL A 47 -2.50 -11.16 1.28
N LEU A 48 -1.25 -11.58 1.37
CA LEU A 48 -0.86 -12.99 1.41
C LEU A 48 -0.03 -13.22 2.68
N SER A 49 -0.45 -14.20 3.48
CA SER A 49 0.20 -14.52 4.77
C SER A 49 0.37 -13.31 5.70
N GLY A 50 -0.55 -12.34 5.63
CA GLY A 50 -0.54 -11.14 6.47
C GLY A 50 0.36 -10.00 5.96
N ALA A 51 0.99 -10.15 4.79
CA ALA A 51 1.78 -9.09 4.16
C ALA A 51 1.09 -8.60 2.87
N TYR A 52 1.19 -7.30 2.61
CA TYR A 52 0.80 -6.76 1.31
C TYR A 52 1.72 -7.29 0.22
N SER A 53 1.17 -7.60 -0.93
CA SER A 53 1.91 -8.12 -2.08
C SER A 53 1.30 -7.68 -3.39
N PHE A 54 2.09 -7.62 -4.45
CA PHE A 54 1.58 -7.42 -5.80
C PHE A 54 2.38 -8.25 -6.80
N VAL A 55 1.79 -8.48 -7.99
CA VAL A 55 2.44 -9.22 -9.07
C VAL A 55 3.16 -8.25 -10.00
N SER A 56 4.42 -8.55 -10.27
CA SER A 56 5.25 -7.90 -11.29
C SER A 56 5.68 -8.91 -12.35
N ASP A 57 6.33 -8.43 -13.42
CA ASP A 57 6.93 -9.30 -14.45
C ASP A 57 7.96 -10.29 -13.86
N GLY A 58 8.61 -9.93 -12.76
CA GLY A 58 9.56 -10.79 -12.03
C GLY A 58 8.91 -11.77 -11.05
N GLY A 59 7.58 -11.75 -10.93
CA GLY A 59 6.80 -12.55 -9.99
C GLY A 59 6.20 -11.74 -8.85
N LEU A 60 5.81 -12.45 -7.80
CA LEU A 60 5.14 -11.88 -6.63
C LEU A 60 6.16 -11.15 -5.73
N ILE A 61 5.87 -9.89 -5.42
CA ILE A 61 6.69 -9.06 -4.52
C ILE A 61 5.93 -8.87 -3.21
N PHE A 62 6.59 -9.09 -2.09
CA PHE A 62 6.04 -8.87 -0.76
C PHE A 62 6.55 -7.55 -0.17
N GLY A 63 5.63 -6.83 0.45
CA GLY A 63 5.90 -5.56 1.09
C GLY A 63 6.15 -5.69 2.58
N THR A 64 7.00 -4.82 3.09
CA THR A 64 7.28 -4.63 4.51
C THR A 64 6.52 -3.40 5.02
N PRO A 65 5.55 -3.55 5.94
CA PRO A 65 4.85 -2.42 6.54
C PRO A 65 5.81 -1.52 7.32
N LEU A 66 5.64 -0.20 7.21
CA LEU A 66 6.42 0.76 8.00
C LEU A 66 5.86 0.85 9.42
N SER A 67 6.65 0.43 10.40
CA SER A 67 6.23 0.26 11.80
C SER A 67 5.77 1.53 12.52
N HIS A 68 6.12 2.71 12.00
CA HIS A 68 5.73 4.00 12.59
C HIS A 68 4.41 4.55 12.02
N ILE A 69 3.84 3.89 11.02
CA ILE A 69 2.52 4.22 10.46
C ILE A 69 1.50 3.25 11.03
N ALA A 70 0.44 3.80 11.62
CA ALA A 70 -0.62 3.03 12.25
C ALA A 70 -1.95 3.22 11.52
N ALA A 71 -2.80 2.20 11.62
CA ALA A 71 -4.17 2.25 11.10
C ALA A 71 -4.91 3.50 11.62
N PRO A 72 -5.78 4.12 10.79
CA PRO A 72 -6.26 3.63 9.50
C PRO A 72 -5.34 3.90 8.31
N ALA A 73 -4.20 4.59 8.50
CA ALA A 73 -3.23 4.80 7.44
C ALA A 73 -2.38 3.54 7.20
N ILE A 74 -1.90 3.38 5.97
CA ILE A 74 -1.08 2.25 5.54
C ILE A 74 0.18 2.82 4.89
N ALA A 75 1.33 2.25 5.22
CA ALA A 75 2.56 2.50 4.48
C ALA A 75 3.36 1.21 4.35
N VAL A 76 3.76 0.88 3.12
CA VAL A 76 4.42 -0.39 2.81
C VAL A 76 5.56 -0.13 1.82
N LEU A 77 6.73 -0.66 2.16
CA LEU A 77 7.90 -0.66 1.29
C LEU A 77 8.01 -2.01 0.57
N PHE A 78 8.17 -1.99 -0.74
CA PHE A 78 8.36 -3.17 -1.58
C PHE A 78 9.74 -3.07 -2.24
N GLU A 79 10.52 -4.14 -2.16
CA GLU A 79 11.78 -4.27 -2.90
C GLU A 79 11.47 -4.97 -4.23
N SER A 80 11.33 -4.19 -5.30
CA SER A 80 11.00 -4.69 -6.65
C SER A 80 12.21 -5.17 -7.45
N GLY A 81 13.43 -4.90 -6.96
CA GLY A 81 14.68 -5.39 -7.51
C GLY A 81 15.88 -4.92 -6.68
N ALA A 82 17.10 -5.30 -7.07
CA ALA A 82 18.31 -4.89 -6.34
C ALA A 82 18.51 -3.37 -6.26
N ASP A 83 18.02 -2.66 -7.29
CA ASP A 83 18.16 -1.22 -7.45
C ASP A 83 16.80 -0.51 -7.51
N SER A 84 15.69 -1.20 -7.22
CA SER A 84 14.33 -0.67 -7.39
C SER A 84 13.50 -0.91 -6.14
N THR A 85 12.88 0.16 -5.65
CA THR A 85 11.99 0.11 -4.48
C THR A 85 10.70 0.86 -4.78
N ILE A 86 9.61 0.39 -4.19
CA ILE A 86 8.30 1.04 -4.27
C ILE A 86 7.82 1.33 -2.85
N LEU A 87 7.45 2.57 -2.58
CA LEU A 87 6.77 2.97 -1.36
C LEU A 87 5.30 3.26 -1.67
N LEU A 88 4.40 2.48 -1.10
CA LEU A 88 2.96 2.79 -1.08
C LEU A 88 2.62 3.48 0.24
N THR A 89 1.94 4.60 0.18
CA THR A 89 1.28 5.25 1.32
C THR A 89 -0.19 5.47 0.99
N VAL A 90 -1.07 5.09 1.92
CA VAL A 90 -2.51 5.30 1.85
C VAL A 90 -2.97 6.00 3.13
N SER A 91 -3.65 7.13 2.99
CA SER A 91 -4.26 7.85 4.10
C SER A 91 -5.46 7.07 4.65
N GLY A 92 -5.89 7.39 5.87
CA GLY A 92 -7.12 6.81 6.42
C GLY A 92 -8.39 7.14 5.63
N GLY A 93 -8.35 8.15 4.77
CA GLY A 93 -9.43 8.52 3.86
C GLY A 93 -9.36 7.84 2.49
N GLY A 94 -8.35 7.00 2.25
CA GLY A 94 -8.15 6.30 0.99
C GLY A 94 -7.33 7.07 -0.06
N GLU A 95 -6.80 8.27 0.25
CA GLU A 95 -5.89 8.96 -0.67
C GLU A 95 -4.57 8.21 -0.71
N ALA A 96 -4.03 7.97 -1.91
CA ALA A 96 -2.88 7.11 -2.09
C ALA A 96 -1.77 7.78 -2.90
N VAL A 97 -0.54 7.52 -2.48
CA VAL A 97 0.67 7.82 -3.24
C VAL A 97 1.50 6.55 -3.32
N MET A 98 1.82 6.14 -4.54
CA MET A 98 2.82 5.10 -4.79
C MET A 98 4.04 5.77 -5.42
N THR A 99 5.21 5.61 -4.83
CA THR A 99 6.46 6.15 -5.38
C THR A 99 7.40 5.01 -5.71
N GLN A 100 7.79 4.90 -6.97
CA GLN A 100 8.86 4.02 -7.41
C GLN A 100 10.17 4.81 -7.39
N GLN A 101 11.23 4.22 -6.83
CA GLN A 101 12.57 4.77 -6.79
C GLN A 101 13.54 3.77 -7.39
N ASP A 102 14.20 4.18 -8.47
CA ASP A 102 15.21 3.39 -9.16
C ASP A 102 16.59 4.04 -8.99
N LEU A 103 17.54 3.26 -8.48
CA LEU A 103 18.94 3.62 -8.35
C LEU A 103 19.64 3.38 -9.68
N SER A 104 20.24 4.45 -10.22
CA SER A 104 21.10 4.34 -11.39
C SER A 104 22.51 3.88 -10.99
N SER A 105 23.20 3.19 -11.90
CA SER A 105 24.58 2.76 -11.73
C SER A 105 25.58 3.91 -11.54
N ALA A 106 25.18 5.15 -11.87
CA ALA A 106 25.95 6.37 -11.62
C ALA A 106 25.69 7.00 -10.24
N GLY A 107 24.88 6.36 -9.38
CA GLY A 107 24.54 6.84 -8.03
C GLY A 107 23.42 7.87 -7.97
N GLY A 108 22.75 8.19 -9.08
CA GLY A 108 21.55 9.02 -9.11
C GLY A 108 20.28 8.22 -8.81
N VAL A 109 19.27 8.85 -8.23
CA VAL A 109 17.95 8.25 -7.97
C VAL A 109 16.95 8.86 -8.96
N GLN A 110 16.24 8.00 -9.69
CA GLN A 110 15.04 8.40 -10.44
C GLN A 110 13.82 8.02 -9.61
N SER A 111 12.88 8.95 -9.46
CA SER A 111 11.70 8.74 -8.62
C SER A 111 10.45 9.06 -9.43
N VAL A 112 9.48 8.14 -9.51
CA VAL A 112 8.19 8.42 -10.15
C VAL A 112 7.09 8.24 -9.12
N SER A 113 6.24 9.25 -8.96
CA SER A 113 5.13 9.23 -8.01
C SER A 113 3.79 9.18 -8.73
N TYR A 114 2.95 8.25 -8.28
CA TYR A 114 1.60 7.99 -8.76
C TYR A 114 0.62 8.39 -7.66
N PHE A 115 -0.29 9.32 -7.95
CA PHE A 115 -1.28 9.84 -7.01
C PHE A 115 -2.67 9.37 -7.41
N GLY A 116 -3.47 9.01 -6.42
CA GLY A 116 -4.80 8.46 -6.65
C GLY A 116 -5.54 8.12 -5.37
N THR A 117 -6.39 7.10 -5.45
CA THR A 117 -7.14 6.57 -4.31
C THR A 117 -6.98 5.06 -4.23
N CYS A 118 -7.06 4.52 -3.03
CA CYS A 118 -7.14 3.08 -2.76
C CYS A 118 -8.33 2.80 -1.85
N GLU A 119 -9.01 1.69 -2.10
CA GLU A 119 -10.11 1.18 -1.28
C GLU A 119 -9.84 -0.29 -0.93
N PRO A 120 -10.39 -0.80 0.19
CA PRO A 120 -10.36 -2.22 0.49
C PRO A 120 -10.93 -3.04 -0.67
N ASP A 121 -10.16 -4.04 -1.10
CA ASP A 121 -10.48 -4.92 -2.21
C ASP A 121 -11.53 -5.95 -1.78
N ALA A 122 -12.72 -5.91 -2.38
CA ALA A 122 -13.92 -6.64 -1.93
C ALA A 122 -13.84 -8.17 -2.07
#